data_AF-A0A093PRE2-F1
#
_entry.id   AF-A0A093PRE2-F1
#
_cell.length_a   1.000
_cell.length_b   1.000
_cell.length_c   1.000
_cell.angle_alpha   90.00
_cell.angle_beta   90.00
_cell.angle_gamma   90.00
#
_symmetry.space_group_name_H-M   'P 1'
#
loop_
_entity.id
_entity.type
_entity.pdbx_description
1 polymer ?
#
loop_
_entity_poly.entity_id
_entity_poly.type
_entity_poly.pdbx_seq_one_letter_code
_entity_poly.pdbx_strand_id
1 'polypeptide(L)' 'RELLELMYHLGNALKWQGVKQGDRVTIYMPPCPLVVASMLACARFGAVHALVITSFSAESLADRIWD' A
#
# COMPACT_ATOMS: atom_id res chain seq x y z
N ARG A 1 -8.54 17.46 -4.71
CA ARG A 1 -9.44 17.07 -3.60
C ARG A 1 -9.71 15.57 -3.61
N GLU A 2 -10.02 14.99 -4.77
CA GLU A 2 -10.26 13.54 -4.95
C GLU A 2 -9.14 12.64 -4.41
N LEU A 3 -7.87 12.95 -4.69
CA LEU A 3 -6.73 12.16 -4.16
C LEU A 3 -6.68 12.13 -2.62
N LEU A 4 -7.05 13.25 -1.99
CA LEU A 4 -7.07 13.36 -0.54
C LEU A 4 -8.18 12.48 0.06
N GLU A 5 -9.35 12.45 -0.56
CA GLU A 5 -10.47 11.60 -0.15
C GLU A 5 -10.14 10.12 -0.30
N LEU A 6 -9.57 9.72 -1.44
CA LEU A 6 -9.08 8.35 -1.67
C LEU A 6 -8.05 7.93 -0.62
N MET A 7 -7.08 8.79 -0.32
CA MET A 7 -6.07 8.54 0.71
C MET A 7 -6.71 8.33 2.08
N TYR A 8 -7.72 9.14 2.46
CA TYR A 8 -8.41 8.97 3.74
C TYR A 8 -9.21 7.67 3.80
N HIS A 9 -9.93 7.31 2.74
CA HIS A 9 -10.69 6.06 2.69
C HIS A 9 -9.77 4.84 2.78
N LEU A 10 -8.69 4.80 1.99
CA LEU A 10 -7.70 3.72 2.05
C LEU A 10 -7.02 3.66 3.42
N GLY A 11 -6.67 4.81 3.99
CA GLY A 11 -6.08 4.91 5.31
C GLY A 11 -6.94 4.29 6.41
N ASN A 12 -8.24 4.61 6.41
CA ASN A 12 -9.20 4.05 7.35
C ASN A 12 -9.38 2.54 7.13
N ALA A 13 -9.37 2.07 5.88
CA ALA A 13 -9.42 0.65 5.57
C ALA A 13 -8.19 -0.09 6.12
N LEU A 14 -6.97 0.41 5.90
CA LEU A 14 -5.73 -0.16 6.44
C LEU A 14 -5.77 -0.21 7.98
N LYS A 15 -6.22 0.87 8.62
CA LYS A 15 -6.37 0.90 10.08
C LYS A 15 -7.38 -0.13 10.59
N TRP A 16 -8.49 -0.32 9.87
CA TRP A 16 -9.51 -1.31 10.23
C TRP A 16 -8.99 -2.75 10.05
N GLN A 17 -8.09 -2.98 9.10
CA GLN A 17 -7.34 -4.24 8.94
C GLN A 17 -6.22 -4.42 9.99
N GLY A 18 -6.04 -3.45 10.90
CA GLY A 18 -5.10 -3.55 12.01
C GLY A 18 -3.69 -3.06 11.70
N VAL A 19 -3.46 -2.38 10.57
CA VAL A 19 -2.15 -1.79 10.23
C VAL A 19 -1.78 -0.71 11.27
N LYS A 20 -0.58 -0.83 11.81
CA LYS A 20 0.01 0.06 12.80
C LYS A 20 1.25 0.75 12.24
N GLN A 21 1.72 1.75 12.98
CA GLN A 21 3.00 2.39 12.70
C GLN A 21 4.12 1.35 12.77
N GLY A 22 4.99 1.35 11.77
CA GLY A 22 6.09 0.37 11.63
C GLY A 22 5.71 -0.89 10.86
N ASP A 23 4.43 -1.16 10.60
CA ASP A 23 4.03 -2.32 9.81
C ASP A 23 4.43 -2.16 8.34
N ARG A 24 4.75 -3.28 7.69
CA ARG A 24 5.08 -3.35 6.26
C ARG A 24 3.82 -3.68 5.46
N VAL A 25 3.51 -2.87 4.46
CA VAL A 25 2.34 -3.02 3.58
C VAL A 25 2.81 -3.19 2.14
N THR A 26 2.56 -4.37 1.56
CA THR A 26 2.88 -4.63 0.16
C THR A 26 1.72 -4.19 -0.75
N ILE A 27 2.03 -3.36 -1.74
CA ILE A 27 1.08 -2.83 -2.72
C ILE A 27 1.37 -3.51 -4.06
N TYR A 28 0.45 -4.37 -4.51
CA TYR A 28 0.54 -5.09 -5.78
C TYR A 28 -0.62 -4.73 -6.70
N MET A 29 -0.41 -3.78 -7.60
CA MET A 29 -1.42 -3.25 -8.53
C MET A 29 -0.75 -2.50 -9.70
N PRO A 30 -1.41 -2.35 -10.86
CA PRO A 30 -0.83 -1.63 -12.00
C PRO A 30 -0.77 -0.11 -11.73
N PRO A 31 0.03 0.66 -12.50
CA PRO A 31 0.13 2.11 -12.31
C PRO A 31 -1.21 2.81 -12.48
N CYS A 32 -1.74 3.35 -11.38
CA CYS A 32 -2.99 4.13 -11.37
C CYS A 32 -3.01 5.09 -10.16
N PRO A 33 -3.93 6.06 -10.12
CA PRO A 33 -4.03 7.01 -8.99
C PRO A 33 -4.22 6.35 -7.62
N LEU A 34 -4.82 5.15 -7.58
CA LEU A 34 -5.03 4.38 -6.35
C LEU A 34 -3.70 3.92 -5.72
N VAL A 35 -2.67 3.66 -6.53
CA VAL A 35 -1.31 3.35 -6.06
C VAL A 35 -0.79 4.51 -5.23
N VAL A 36 -0.84 5.71 -5.79
CA VAL A 36 -0.34 6.93 -5.16
C VAL A 36 -1.11 7.21 -3.88
N ALA A 37 -2.44 7.06 -3.90
CA ALA A 37 -3.28 7.21 -2.72
C ALA A 37 -2.92 6.20 -1.61
N SER A 38 -2.62 4.95 -1.98
CA SER A 38 -2.23 3.88 -1.06
C SER A 38 -0.86 4.14 -0.42
N MET A 39 0.12 4.59 -1.23
CA MET A 39 1.45 4.97 -0.74
C MET A 39 1.38 6.14 0.25
N LEU A 40 0.60 7.18 -0.09
CA LEU A 40 0.39 8.35 0.76
C LEU A 40 -0.36 7.97 2.06
N ALA A 41 -1.35 7.09 1.97
CA ALA A 41 -2.03 6.57 3.16
C ALA A 41 -1.04 5.86 4.09
N CYS A 42 -0.23 4.93 3.57
CA CYS A 42 0.79 4.23 4.37
C CYS A 42 1.76 5.21 5.03
N ALA A 43 2.30 6.16 4.26
CA ALA A 43 3.22 7.18 4.76
C ALA A 43 2.59 8.04 5.88
N ARG A 44 1.31 8.40 5.77
CA ARG A 44 0.59 9.19 6.79
C ARG A 44 0.47 8.46 8.13
N PHE A 45 0.28 7.14 8.12
CA PHE A 45 0.19 6.33 9.34
C PHE A 45 1.55 5.84 9.86
N GLY A 46 2.64 6.16 9.14
CA GLY A 46 3.98 5.67 9.47
C GLY A 46 4.14 4.16 9.21
N ALA A 47 3.36 3.60 8.29
CA ALA A 47 3.57 2.26 7.77
C ALA A 47 4.55 2.31 6.59
N VAL A 48 5.41 1.29 6.48
CA VAL A 48 6.39 1.16 5.40
C VAL A 48 5.69 0.48 4.23
N HIS A 49 5.64 1.13 3.08
CA HIS A 49 5.03 0.54 1.89
C HIS A 49 6.09 -0.06 0.96
N ALA A 50 5.79 -1.24 0.41
CA ALA A 50 6.59 -1.89 -0.62
C ALA A 50 5.77 -2.01 -1.90
N LEU A 51 6.11 -1.23 -2.93
CA LEU A 51 5.43 -1.29 -4.22
C LEU A 51 6.00 -2.42 -5.08
N VAL A 52 5.14 -3.31 -5.56
CA VAL A 52 5.49 -4.38 -6.50
C VAL A 52 4.72 -4.18 -7.80
N ILE A 53 5.45 -4.01 -8.89
CA ILE A 53 4.87 -3.81 -10.22
C ILE A 53 4.27 -5.14 -10.69
N THR A 54 3.17 -5.11 -11.43
CA THR A 54 2.41 -6.31 -11.82
C THR A 54 3.08 -7.23 -12.83
N SER A 55 4.28 -6.89 -13.30
CA SER A 55 5.05 -7.70 -14.25
C SER A 55 5.92 -8.76 -13.57
N PHE A 56 5.82 -8.91 -12.24
CA PHE A 56 6.59 -9.89 -11.47
C PHE A 56 5.91 -11.27 -11.52
N SER A 57 6.72 -12.33 -11.49
CA SER A 57 6.20 -13.69 -11.30
C SER A 57 5.59 -13.85 -9.90
N ALA A 58 4.73 -14.85 -9.72
CA ALA A 58 4.14 -15.15 -8.42
C ALA A 58 5.21 -15.46 -7.35
N GLU A 59 6.29 -16.14 -7.74
CA GLU A 59 7.43 -16.45 -6.87
C GLU A 59 8.13 -15.17 -6.41
N SER A 60 8.48 -14.28 -7.35
CA SER A 60 9.14 -13.02 -6.99
C SER A 60 8.24 -12.07 -6.17
N LEU A 61 6.92 -12.16 -6.33
CA LEU A 61 5.97 -11.44 -5.47
C LEU A 61 5.98 -12.02 -4.05
N ALA A 62 5.96 -13.35 -3.91
CA ALA A 62 5.99 -14.02 -2.61
C ALA A 62 7.27 -13.67 -1.85
N ASP A 63 8.43 -13.74 -2.50
CA ASP A 63 9.72 -13.39 -1.90
C ASP A 63 9.71 -11.98 -1.31
N ARG A 64 9.07 -11.01 -2.00
CA ARG A 64 8.96 -9.61 -1.53
C ARG A 64 7.97 -9.41 -0.38
N ILE A 65 7.01 -10.30 -0.22
CA ILE A 65 6.05 -10.25 0.89
C ILE A 65 6.68 -10.83 2.16
N TRP A 66 7.55 -11.84 2.02
CA TRP A 66 8.21 -12.52 3.13
C TRP A 66 9.56 -11.91 3.54
N ASP A 67 10.15 -11.07 2.69
CA ASP A 67 11.28 -10.18 3.02
C ASP A 67 10.86 -9.03 3.94
#